data_AF-A0A1H9VR72-F1
#
_entry.id   AF-A0A1H9VR72-F1
#
_cell.length_a   1.000
_cell.length_b   1.000
_cell.length_c   1.000
_cell.angle_alpha   90.00
_cell.angle_beta   90.00
_cell.angle_gamma   90.00
#
_symmetry.space_group_name_H-M   'P 1'
#
loop_
_entity.id
_entity.type
_entity.pdbx_description
1 polymer ?
#
loop_
_entity_poly.entity_id
_entity_poly.type
_entity_poly.pdbx_seq_one_letter_code
_entity_poly.pdbx_strand_id
1 'polypeptide(L)'
;MQKLVNKFKGDDQVKFLFIHTWERSATPQKDAIEYLTGNKFNLDLYMDAKDPNTRSNPAVSAFKVMGIPAKFVIDGDGNTRFKLTGFSGGDDAAVAEVSAMINLAKRPKI
;
A
#
# COMPACT_ATOMS: atom_id res chain seq x y z
N MET A 1 -2.45 6.35 6.87
CA MET A 1 -3.16 5.13 6.39
C MET A 1 -3.76 4.24 7.49
N GLN A 2 -3.26 4.24 8.74
CA GLN A 2 -3.86 3.47 9.85
C GLN A 2 -5.37 3.71 10.04
N LYS A 3 -5.83 4.97 9.91
CA LYS A 3 -7.26 5.32 9.96
C LYS A 3 -8.10 4.51 8.97
N LEU A 4 -7.58 4.28 7.76
CA LEU A 4 -8.27 3.53 6.72
C LEU A 4 -8.34 2.03 7.06
N VAL A 5 -7.25 1.45 7.55
CA VAL A 5 -7.25 0.06 8.02
C VAL A 5 -8.25 -0.15 9.16
N ASN A 6 -8.25 0.75 10.13
CA ASN A 6 -9.21 0.71 11.24
C ASN A 6 -10.66 0.83 10.76
N LYS A 7 -10.92 1.64 9.72
CA LYS A 7 -12.24 1.81 9.13
C LYS A 7 -12.78 0.53 8.49
N PHE A 8 -11.90 -0.24 7.83
CA PHE A 8 -12.26 -1.47 7.12
C PHE A 8 -11.98 -2.75 7.91
N LYS A 9 -11.64 -2.66 9.20
CA LYS A 9 -11.25 -3.82 10.03
C LYS A 9 -12.30 -4.94 10.12
N GLY A 10 -13.58 -4.62 9.90
CA GLY A 10 -14.69 -5.57 9.93
C GLY A 10 -15.12 -6.08 8.55
N ASP A 11 -14.43 -5.66 7.49
CA ASP A 11 -14.73 -6.02 6.11
C ASP A 11 -13.72 -7.06 5.63
N ASP A 12 -14.10 -8.34 5.65
CA ASP A 12 -13.23 -9.46 5.29
C ASP A 12 -12.83 -9.49 3.81
N GLN A 13 -13.58 -8.78 2.96
CA GLN A 13 -13.31 -8.61 1.53
C GLN A 13 -12.22 -7.57 1.24
N VAL A 14 -11.76 -6.82 2.25
CA VAL A 14 -10.74 -5.79 2.08
C VAL A 14 -9.46 -6.19 2.83
N LYS A 15 -8.35 -6.26 2.11
CA LYS A 15 -7.01 -6.51 2.66
C LYS A 15 -6.10 -5.34 2.32
N PHE A 16 -5.26 -4.95 3.28
CA PHE A 16 -4.25 -3.92 3.08
C PHE A 16 -2.86 -4.55 3.11
N LEU A 17 -2.06 -4.26 2.08
CA LEU A 17 -0.67 -4.68 1.98
C LEU A 17 0.20 -3.43 1.95
N PHE A 18 1.03 -3.22 2.98
CA PHE A 18 1.99 -2.11 3.02
C PHE A 18 3.34 -2.61 2.57
N ILE A 19 3.70 -2.26 1.33
CA ILE A 19 4.95 -2.68 0.70
C ILE A 19 5.99 -1.58 0.89
N HIS A 20 7.07 -1.91 1.58
CA HIS A 20 8.20 -1.03 1.81
C HIS A 20 9.30 -1.31 0.76
N THR A 21 9.64 -0.31 -0.04
CA THR A 21 10.46 -0.46 -1.25
C THR A 21 11.42 0.71 -1.44
N TRP A 22 12.36 0.59 -2.39
CA TRP A 22 13.37 1.61 -2.73
C TRP A 22 14.28 2.08 -1.60
N GLU A 23 14.38 1.30 -0.53
CA GLU A 23 15.31 1.63 0.55
C GLU A 23 16.77 1.52 0.14
N ARG A 24 17.57 2.35 0.82
CA ARG A 24 19.03 2.43 0.65
C ARG A 24 19.80 2.18 1.95
N SER A 25 19.09 2.07 3.07
CA SER A 25 19.69 1.72 4.36
C SER A 25 20.36 0.34 4.32
N ALA A 26 21.33 0.13 5.22
CA ALA A 26 21.91 -1.17 5.49
C ALA A 26 20.95 -2.08 6.27
N THR A 27 19.96 -1.51 6.98
CA THR A 27 19.02 -2.23 7.85
C THR A 27 17.54 -1.90 7.56
N PRO A 28 17.09 -1.95 6.30
CA PRO A 28 15.79 -1.39 5.89
C PRO A 28 14.60 -2.02 6.63
N GLN A 29 14.65 -3.32 6.90
CA GLN A 29 13.59 -4.00 7.66
C GLN A 29 13.50 -3.50 9.11
N LYS A 30 14.65 -3.33 9.77
CA LYS A 30 14.71 -2.83 11.14
C LYS A 30 14.15 -1.40 11.20
N ASP A 31 14.61 -0.54 10.29
CA ASP A 31 14.20 0.86 10.22
C ASP A 31 12.68 0.98 9.99
N ALA A 32 12.11 0.14 9.12
CA ALA A 32 10.66 0.08 8.90
C ALA A 32 9.89 -0.39 10.13
N ILE A 33 10.36 -1.43 10.84
CA ILE A 33 9.74 -1.92 12.08
C ILE A 33 9.76 -0.85 13.18
N GLU A 34 10.89 -0.15 13.34
CA GLU A 34 11.04 0.95 14.30
C GLU A 34 10.10 2.10 13.95
N TYR A 35 9.98 2.45 12.67
CA TYR A 35 9.04 3.47 12.22
C TYR A 35 7.58 3.11 12.54
N LEU A 36 7.15 1.88 12.25
CA LEU A 36 5.79 1.43 12.55
C LEU A 36 5.53 1.44 14.07
N THR A 37 6.48 0.92 14.85
CA THR A 37 6.37 0.84 16.31
C THR A 37 6.34 2.22 16.95
N GLY A 38 7.26 3.11 16.56
CA GLY A 38 7.36 4.47 17.08
C GLY A 38 6.13 5.33 16.80
N ASN A 39 5.47 5.08 15.67
CA ASN A 39 4.21 5.73 15.29
C ASN A 39 2.95 4.97 15.75
N LYS A 40 3.12 3.86 16.50
CA LYS A 40 2.02 3.01 16.98
C LYS A 40 1.11 2.49 15.87
N PHE A 41 1.70 2.22 14.71
CA PHE A 41 1.01 1.57 13.60
C PHE A 41 0.92 0.07 13.83
N ASN A 42 -0.27 -0.48 13.62
CA ASN A 42 -0.54 -1.91 13.63
C ASN A 42 -0.95 -2.32 12.22
N LEU A 43 0.07 -2.54 11.38
CA LEU A 43 -0.05 -2.81 9.95
C LEU A 43 0.90 -3.94 9.57
N ASP A 44 0.46 -4.83 8.68
CA ASP A 44 1.35 -5.84 8.11
C ASP A 44 2.38 -5.18 7.20
N LEU A 45 3.66 -5.47 7.46
CA LEU A 45 4.80 -4.93 6.72
C LEU A 45 5.34 -5.98 5.75
N TYR A 46 5.41 -5.62 4.47
CA TYR A 46 6.00 -6.44 3.41
C TYR A 46 7.22 -5.74 2.84
N MET A 47 8.35 -6.43 2.78
CA MET A 47 9.60 -5.88 2.28
C MET A 47 9.79 -6.23 0.81
N ASP A 48 9.85 -5.22 -0.05
CA ASP A 48 10.18 -5.35 -1.47
C ASP A 48 11.69 -5.15 -1.63
N ALA A 49 12.48 -6.09 -1.11
CA ALA A 49 13.93 -6.05 -1.19
C ALA A 49 14.41 -6.13 -2.64
N LYS A 50 15.59 -5.57 -2.94
CA LYS A 50 16.20 -5.73 -4.26
C LYS A 50 16.53 -7.19 -4.50
N ASP A 51 16.06 -7.72 -5.62
CA ASP A 51 16.45 -9.03 -6.09
C ASP A 51 17.95 -9.01 -6.47
N PRO A 52 18.75 -9.97 -5.99
CA PRO A 52 20.20 -9.96 -6.19
C PRO A 52 20.62 -10.18 -7.65
N ASN A 53 19.77 -10.81 -8.46
CA ASN A 53 20.06 -11.14 -9.85
C ASN A 53 19.70 -9.97 -10.77
N THR A 54 18.47 -9.45 -10.63
CA THR A 54 17.94 -8.39 -11.49
C THR A 54 18.33 -6.99 -11.00
N ARG A 55 18.79 -6.87 -9.75
CA ARG A 55 19.07 -5.59 -9.05
C ARG A 55 17.86 -4.65 -8.99
N SER A 56 16.66 -5.19 -9.18
CA SER A 56 15.38 -4.48 -9.17
C SER A 56 14.53 -4.88 -7.98
N ASN A 57 13.59 -4.02 -7.59
CA ASN A 57 12.61 -4.33 -6.55
C ASN A 57 11.38 -5.01 -7.23
N PRO A 58 11.07 -6.28 -6.92
CA PRO A 58 10.03 -7.04 -7.63
C PRO A 58 8.66 -6.36 -7.70
N ALA A 59 8.15 -5.81 -6.59
CA ALA A 59 6.84 -5.17 -6.57
C ALA A 59 6.85 -3.86 -7.37
N VAL A 60 7.89 -3.04 -7.26
CA VAL A 60 8.08 -1.85 -8.10
C VAL A 60 8.02 -2.20 -9.58
N SER A 61 8.75 -3.24 -10.00
CA SER A 61 8.80 -3.70 -11.38
C SER A 61 7.42 -4.21 -11.84
N ALA A 62 6.77 -5.06 -11.05
CA ALA A 62 5.47 -5.65 -11.38
C ALA A 62 4.36 -4.60 -11.51
N PHE A 63 4.30 -3.64 -10.58
CA PHE A 63 3.28 -2.58 -10.57
C PHE A 63 3.66 -1.34 -11.39
N LYS A 64 4.84 -1.36 -12.03
CA LYS A 64 5.41 -0.25 -12.81
C LYS A 64 5.35 1.06 -12.01
N VAL A 65 5.84 1.02 -10.77
CA VAL A 65 5.84 2.18 -9.87
C VAL A 65 6.78 3.25 -10.42
N MET A 66 6.28 4.49 -10.55
CA MET A 66 7.06 5.63 -11.09
C MET A 66 7.41 6.66 -10.03
N GLY A 67 6.83 6.55 -8.83
CA GLY A 67 7.07 7.46 -7.70
C GLY A 67 6.37 6.95 -6.45
N ILE A 68 6.85 7.38 -5.28
CA ILE A 68 6.27 7.04 -3.98
C ILE A 68 5.80 8.31 -3.24
N PRO A 69 4.73 8.23 -2.42
CA PRO A 69 3.92 7.06 -2.15
C PRO A 69 3.07 6.65 -3.36
N ALA A 70 2.96 5.34 -3.61
CA ALA A 70 2.08 4.77 -4.64
C ALA A 70 0.98 3.93 -3.98
N LYS A 71 -0.25 4.02 -4.51
CA LYS A 71 -1.40 3.27 -4.01
C LYS A 71 -2.08 2.56 -5.17
N PHE A 72 -2.47 1.32 -4.95
CA PHE A 72 -3.18 0.49 -5.91
C PHE A 72 -4.41 -0.08 -5.23
N VAL A 73 -5.54 -0.10 -5.94
CA VAL A 73 -6.76 -0.79 -5.51
C VAL A 73 -7.04 -1.88 -6.53
N ILE A 74 -7.04 -3.12 -6.07
CA ILE A 74 -7.20 -4.33 -6.87
C ILE A 74 -8.55 -4.95 -6.50
N ASP A 75 -9.35 -5.34 -7.49
CA ASP A 75 -10.65 -5.99 -7.27
C ASP A 75 -10.50 -7.49 -6.94
N GLY A 76 -11.63 -8.14 -6.64
CA GLY A 76 -11.67 -9.57 -6.31
C GLY A 76 -11.26 -10.51 -7.46
N ASP A 77 -11.23 -10.01 -8.70
CA ASP A 77 -10.77 -10.74 -9.88
C ASP A 77 -9.27 -10.55 -10.13
N GLY A 78 -8.57 -9.80 -9.26
CA GLY A 78 -7.14 -9.52 -9.38
C GLY A 78 -6.80 -8.37 -10.34
N ASN A 79 -7.79 -7.59 -10.82
CA ASN A 79 -7.55 -6.47 -11.72
C ASN A 79 -7.26 -5.19 -10.94
N THR A 80 -6.23 -4.45 -11.35
CA THR A 80 -5.99 -3.09 -10.84
C THR A 80 -7.08 -2.14 -11.35
N ARG A 81 -7.88 -1.59 -10.44
CA ARG A 81 -8.97 -0.64 -10.73
C ARG A 81 -8.55 0.81 -10.60
N PHE A 82 -7.66 1.08 -9.66
CA PHE A 82 -7.15 2.42 -9.41
C PHE A 82 -5.64 2.37 -9.12
N LYS A 83 -4.92 3.37 -9.64
CA LYS A 83 -3.51 3.63 -9.36
C LYS A 83 -3.35 5.11 -9.04
N LEU A 84 -2.69 5.41 -7.92
CA LEU A 84 -2.35 6.78 -7.52
C LEU A 84 -0.87 6.87 -7.21
N THR A 85 -0.29 8.02 -7.53
CA THR A 85 1.07 8.37 -7.13
C THR A 85 1.04 9.75 -6.48
N GLY A 86 1.70 9.87 -5.32
CA GLY A 86 1.70 11.05 -4.50
C GLY A 86 0.66 11.04 -3.36
N PHE A 87 0.66 12.15 -2.62
CA PHE A 87 -0.25 12.40 -1.51
C PHE A 87 -0.48 13.90 -1.40
N SER A 88 -1.75 14.32 -1.46
CA SER A 88 -2.19 15.71 -1.32
C SER A 88 -3.48 15.75 -0.52
N GLY A 89 -3.64 16.76 0.34
CA GLY A 89 -4.92 16.98 1.06
C GLY A 89 -5.01 16.39 2.47
N GLY A 90 -3.93 15.78 3.00
CA GLY A 90 -3.89 15.29 4.38
C GLY A 90 -4.63 13.96 4.60
N ASP A 91 -4.64 13.51 5.85
CA ASP A 91 -5.09 12.16 6.21
C ASP A 91 -6.56 11.90 5.89
N ASP A 92 -7.44 12.86 6.19
CA ASP A 92 -8.88 12.65 6.04
C ASP A 92 -9.30 12.64 4.57
N ALA A 93 -8.68 13.48 3.74
CA ALA A 93 -8.88 13.45 2.29
C ALA A 93 -8.42 12.12 1.69
N ALA A 94 -7.25 11.61 2.11
CA ALA A 94 -6.76 10.33 1.65
C ALA A 94 -7.63 9.16 2.12
N VAL A 95 -8.17 9.21 3.34
CA VAL A 95 -9.14 8.20 3.82
C VAL A 95 -10.40 8.23 2.97
N ALA A 96 -10.94 9.41 2.67
CA ALA A 96 -12.14 9.55 1.84
C ALA A 96 -11.90 9.04 0.41
N GLU A 97 -10.82 9.47 -0.23
CA GLU A 97 -10.43 9.08 -1.59
C GLU A 97 -10.29 7.55 -1.72
N VAL A 98 -9.46 6.93 -0.88
CA VAL A 98 -9.22 5.49 -0.98
C VAL A 98 -10.46 4.69 -0.55
N SER A 99 -11.27 5.17 0.40
CA SER A 99 -12.55 4.53 0.75
C SER A 99 -13.49 4.48 -0.46
N ALA A 100 -13.59 5.57 -1.23
CA ALA A 100 -14.45 5.61 -2.41
C ALA A 100 -13.96 4.60 -3.47
N MET A 101 -12.65 4.51 -3.69
CA MET A 101 -12.05 3.55 -4.63
C MET A 101 -12.29 2.10 -4.24
N ILE A 102 -12.11 1.75 -2.95
CA ILE A 102 -12.42 0.41 -2.43
C ILE A 102 -13.89 0.09 -2.71
N ASN A 103 -14.81 0.99 -2.34
CA ASN A 103 -16.25 0.75 -2.53
C ASN A 103 -16.64 0.60 -4.01
N LEU A 104 -15.98 1.32 -4.92
CA LEU A 104 -16.19 1.16 -6.36
C LEU A 104 -15.63 -0.16 -6.89
N ALA A 105 -14.48 -0.60 -6.39
CA ALA A 105 -13.84 -1.86 -6.78
C ALA A 105 -14.59 -3.11 -6.26
N LYS A 106 -15.31 -2.99 -5.13
CA LYS A 106 -16.15 -4.06 -4.59
C LYS A 106 -17.44 -4.32 -5.37
N ARG A 107 -17.90 -3.37 -6.19
CA ARG A 107 -19.17 -3.52 -6.91
C ARG A 107 -19.01 -4.55 -8.03
N PRO A 108 -19.92 -5.53 -8.15
CA PRO A 108 -19.91 -6.44 -9.29
C PRO A 108 -20.09 -5.63 -10.58
N LYS A 109 -19.41 -6.05 -11.65
CA LYS A 109 -19.72 -5.56 -13.00
C LYS A 109 -21.19 -5.87 -13.27
N ILE A 110 -21.97 -4.83 -13.57
CA ILE A 110 -23.35 -4.94 -14.07
C ILE A 110 -23.30 -5.60 -15.44
#